data_AF-D8QZK3-F1
#
_entry.id   AF-D8QZK3-F1
#
_cell.length_a   1.000
_cell.length_b   1.000
_cell.length_c   1.000
_cell.angle_alpha   90.00
_cell.angle_beta   90.00
_cell.angle_gamma   90.00
#
_symmetry.space_group_name_H-M   'P 1'
#
loop_
_entity.id
_entity.type
_entity.pdbx_description
1 polymer ?
#
loop_
_entity_poly.entity_id
_entity_poly.type
_entity_poly.pdbx_seq_one_letter_code
_entity_poly.pdbx_strand_id
1 'polypeptide(L)'
;MGKKQHSKDRLFITRTEWATEWGGAKDRDVRLPFKRLPYYCCALTFTPFSDPMCTKEGHVFELMHIVPYVQKHKKNPVTGTPLSLKDLIKLEFHKNADGEYHCPVLHKVFTEFTHIVAIKTTGNVFSYEAIKELNLKAKNWKELLTDEPFTRNDIITIQDPNQLETKVLSEFDHVQKEIIVESEEMRKMKEDPEYYINMSEDTKRMLRDLGTEKAKQVADEGGGGGKAQTQRAAALAAVKSAKEIPEDTTPAPAMSIVDKASAALHGKTHASAKALSAEKSAARVAAHVAGERVPVNTQLVKSRYSSGAASRSLTSTTYAPVTTNEEEFVKAEKNPKKKGYAKLQTTHGELNIELHCDMAPRTCENFLTLCERGYYDGVIFHRNIRNFMIQGGDPTGTGHGGKSIWGKPFKDEFHSKLQHSGRGILSMANSGPHSNGSQFFILYKSAPHLNRKHTVFGNVVGGIEALSIMDKVPVDDEDRPLEEIKILKASVYVNPYTEPEEPEEQKHKAEETETENDKVGSWYSNPPVSTGGGVAKYLKSSGKLASSLHADSEELPRKKITADSGGVAFKDFSGW
;
A
#
# COMPACT_ATOMS: atom_id res chain seq x y z
N MET A 1 -42.39 -6.48 -12.52
CA MET A 1 -42.27 -6.22 -11.07
C MET A 1 -40.82 -6.32 -10.67
N GLY A 2 -40.30 -5.35 -9.92
CA GLY A 2 -38.94 -5.36 -9.37
C GLY A 2 -38.68 -4.15 -8.47
N LYS A 3 -39.52 -3.97 -7.44
CA LYS A 3 -39.55 -2.79 -6.53
C LYS A 3 -38.33 -2.67 -5.59
N LYS A 4 -37.11 -3.05 -6.00
CA LYS A 4 -35.91 -3.02 -5.12
C LYS A 4 -34.62 -2.49 -5.76
N GLN A 5 -34.68 -1.80 -6.90
CA GLN A 5 -33.46 -1.30 -7.55
C GLN A 5 -32.94 0.04 -6.99
N HIS A 6 -33.78 0.82 -6.29
CA HIS A 6 -33.42 2.15 -5.77
C HIS A 6 -32.72 2.15 -4.39
N SER A 7 -32.38 0.99 -3.81
CA SER A 7 -31.79 0.90 -2.46
C SER A 7 -30.25 0.91 -2.43
N LYS A 8 -29.57 1.04 -3.57
CA LYS A 8 -28.11 0.89 -3.67
C LYS A 8 -27.34 2.14 -4.10
N ASP A 9 -27.94 3.34 -4.06
CA ASP A 9 -27.16 4.58 -4.08
C ASP A 9 -26.60 4.85 -2.68
N ARG A 10 -25.53 4.15 -2.33
CA ARG A 10 -24.72 4.46 -1.15
C ARG A 10 -23.41 5.06 -1.64
N LEU A 11 -23.00 6.19 -1.05
CA LEU A 11 -21.71 6.87 -1.34
C LEU A 11 -20.47 6.07 -0.88
N PHE A 12 -20.65 4.82 -0.46
CA PHE A 12 -19.57 3.93 -0.03
C PHE A 12 -19.83 2.53 -0.56
N ILE A 13 -18.75 1.84 -0.94
CA ILE A 13 -18.76 0.44 -1.35
C ILE A 13 -18.43 -0.40 -0.11
N THR A 14 -19.20 -1.46 0.15
CA THR A 14 -18.90 -2.37 1.26
C THR A 14 -17.64 -3.19 0.96
N ARG A 15 -16.94 -3.67 2.00
CA ARG A 15 -15.75 -4.54 1.82
C ARG A 15 -16.07 -5.77 0.97
N THR A 16 -17.26 -6.32 1.12
CA THR A 16 -17.77 -7.44 0.31
C THR A 16 -17.96 -7.04 -1.14
N GLU A 17 -18.64 -5.92 -1.43
CA GLU A 17 -18.83 -5.43 -2.81
C GLU A 17 -17.51 -5.05 -3.48
N TRP A 18 -16.56 -4.49 -2.72
CA TRP A 18 -15.21 -4.23 -3.21
C TRP A 18 -14.51 -5.54 -3.57
N ALA A 19 -14.55 -6.54 -2.68
CA ALA A 19 -13.90 -7.83 -2.90
C ALA A 19 -14.51 -8.62 -4.08
N THR A 20 -15.83 -8.62 -4.26
CA THR A 20 -16.51 -9.50 -5.23
C THR A 20 -16.88 -8.81 -6.54
N GLU A 21 -17.38 -7.58 -6.49
CA GLU A 21 -17.97 -6.93 -7.66
C GLU A 21 -16.99 -5.95 -8.34
N TRP A 22 -16.32 -5.07 -7.57
CA TRP A 22 -15.72 -3.85 -8.13
C TRP A 22 -14.20 -3.73 -8.09
N GLY A 23 -13.47 -4.32 -7.12
CA GLY A 23 -12.05 -3.94 -6.93
C GLY A 23 -11.12 -4.91 -6.18
N GLY A 24 -11.56 -6.11 -5.83
CA GLY A 24 -10.72 -7.15 -5.24
C GLY A 24 -9.84 -7.86 -6.27
N ALA A 25 -8.66 -8.35 -5.85
CA ALA A 25 -7.84 -9.25 -6.65
C ALA A 25 -8.63 -10.53 -6.92
N LYS A 26 -9.22 -10.62 -8.11
CA LYS A 26 -9.90 -11.82 -8.58
C LYS A 26 -8.83 -12.87 -8.86
N ASP A 27 -9.08 -14.11 -8.47
CA ASP A 27 -8.25 -15.23 -8.92
C ASP A 27 -8.12 -15.13 -10.44
N ARG A 28 -6.87 -15.18 -10.92
CA ARG A 28 -6.54 -15.05 -12.35
C ARG A 28 -7.09 -16.19 -13.21
N ASP A 29 -7.82 -17.13 -12.63
CA ASP A 29 -8.63 -18.11 -13.35
C ASP A 29 -9.93 -17.49 -13.87
N VAL A 30 -9.81 -16.32 -14.51
CA VAL A 30 -10.76 -15.89 -15.53
C VAL A 30 -10.41 -16.71 -16.77
N ARG A 31 -10.85 -17.98 -16.83
CA ARG A 31 -11.05 -18.60 -18.13
C ARG A 31 -12.09 -17.72 -18.82
N LEU A 32 -11.61 -16.84 -19.70
CA LEU A 32 -12.47 -16.01 -20.53
C LEU A 32 -13.54 -16.93 -21.12
N PRO A 33 -14.83 -16.51 -21.14
CA PRO A 33 -15.85 -17.30 -21.80
C PRO A 33 -15.34 -17.63 -23.20
N PHE A 34 -15.41 -18.92 -23.58
CA PHE A 34 -14.93 -19.41 -24.87
C PHE A 34 -15.43 -18.47 -25.98
N LYS A 35 -14.52 -17.70 -26.56
CA LYS A 35 -14.84 -16.73 -27.60
C LYS A 35 -14.05 -17.09 -28.84
N ARG A 36 -14.76 -17.66 -29.81
CA ARG A 36 -14.22 -17.96 -31.14
C ARG A 36 -13.86 -16.67 -31.85
N LEU A 37 -12.72 -16.67 -32.55
CA LEU A 37 -12.40 -15.59 -33.48
C LEU A 37 -13.40 -15.62 -34.66
N PRO A 38 -14.14 -14.53 -34.93
CA PRO A 38 -15.00 -14.45 -36.11
C PRO A 38 -14.17 -14.60 -37.40
N TYR A 39 -14.79 -15.15 -38.45
CA TYR A 39 -14.08 -15.47 -39.70
C TYR A 39 -13.57 -14.25 -40.46
N TYR A 40 -14.18 -13.08 -40.22
CA TYR A 40 -13.85 -11.81 -40.83
C TYR A 40 -12.81 -11.02 -40.03
N CYS A 41 -12.27 -11.59 -38.94
CA CYS A 41 -11.27 -10.94 -38.10
C CYS A 41 -9.86 -11.49 -38.31
N CYS A 42 -8.87 -10.61 -38.17
CA CYS A 42 -7.44 -10.92 -38.17
C CYS A 42 -7.07 -11.69 -36.89
N ALA A 43 -6.34 -12.79 -37.03
CA ALA A 43 -5.89 -13.62 -35.92
C ALA A 43 -4.74 -13.01 -35.08
N LEU A 44 -4.15 -11.90 -35.52
CA LEU A 44 -3.11 -11.18 -34.78
C LEU A 44 -3.65 -9.97 -34.02
N THR A 45 -4.60 -9.22 -34.58
CA THR A 45 -5.16 -7.99 -33.98
C THR A 45 -6.57 -8.16 -33.42
N PHE A 46 -7.26 -9.24 -33.76
CA PHE A 46 -8.66 -9.54 -33.43
C PHE A 46 -9.68 -8.52 -33.97
N THR A 47 -9.25 -7.66 -34.90
CA THR A 47 -10.10 -6.69 -35.60
C THR A 47 -10.55 -7.21 -36.95
N PRO A 48 -11.68 -6.73 -37.51
CA PRO A 48 -12.05 -7.01 -38.89
C PRO A 48 -10.91 -6.67 -39.85
N PHE A 49 -10.69 -7.52 -40.86
CA PHE A 49 -9.65 -7.30 -41.86
C PHE A 49 -10.17 -6.52 -43.07
N SER A 50 -9.26 -5.82 -43.75
CA SER A 50 -9.46 -5.15 -45.03
C SER A 50 -8.71 -5.87 -46.14
N ASP A 51 -7.41 -6.12 -45.94
CA ASP A 51 -6.54 -6.85 -46.87
C ASP A 51 -6.09 -8.19 -46.26
N PRO A 52 -6.95 -9.23 -46.31
CA PRO A 52 -6.66 -10.51 -45.68
C PRO A 52 -5.57 -11.29 -46.40
N MET A 53 -4.66 -11.84 -45.62
CA MET A 53 -3.64 -12.81 -46.01
C MET A 53 -3.82 -14.06 -45.16
N CYS A 54 -3.62 -15.26 -45.70
CA CYS A 54 -3.69 -16.49 -44.92
C CYS A 54 -2.43 -17.35 -45.01
N THR A 55 -2.24 -18.20 -44.00
CA THR A 55 -1.27 -19.29 -44.06
C THR A 55 -1.89 -20.54 -44.69
N LYS A 56 -1.06 -21.52 -45.03
CA LYS A 56 -1.50 -22.85 -45.52
C LYS A 56 -2.41 -23.58 -44.52
N GLU A 57 -2.29 -23.26 -43.23
CA GLU A 57 -3.08 -23.81 -42.14
C GLU A 57 -4.48 -23.15 -42.03
N GLY A 58 -4.74 -22.06 -42.76
CA GLY A 58 -6.03 -21.38 -42.77
C GLY A 58 -6.20 -20.24 -41.75
N HIS A 59 -5.13 -19.85 -41.06
CA HIS A 59 -5.14 -18.67 -40.20
C HIS A 59 -5.10 -17.39 -41.03
N VAL A 60 -6.04 -16.48 -40.81
CA VAL A 60 -6.20 -15.23 -41.58
C VAL A 60 -5.66 -14.05 -40.79
N PHE A 61 -4.90 -13.18 -41.45
CA PHE A 61 -4.25 -12.01 -40.89
C PHE A 61 -4.41 -10.79 -41.79
N GLU A 62 -4.27 -9.59 -41.22
CA GLU A 62 -4.21 -8.34 -41.97
C GLU A 62 -2.81 -8.10 -42.54
N LEU A 63 -2.71 -7.74 -43.82
CA LEU A 63 -1.43 -7.47 -44.51
C LEU A 63 -0.53 -6.50 -43.72
N MET A 64 -1.09 -5.38 -43.25
CA MET A 64 -0.36 -4.33 -42.53
C MET A 64 0.31 -4.83 -41.25
N HIS A 65 -0.25 -5.86 -40.61
CA HIS A 65 0.20 -6.33 -39.30
C HIS A 65 1.05 -7.60 -39.40
N ILE A 66 0.71 -8.52 -40.32
CA ILE A 66 1.40 -9.80 -40.44
C ILE A 66 2.81 -9.65 -41.04
N VAL A 67 2.99 -8.73 -42.00
CA VAL A 67 4.29 -8.55 -42.66
C VAL A 67 5.35 -8.07 -41.66
N PRO A 68 5.12 -7.00 -40.86
CA PRO A 68 6.05 -6.62 -39.79
C PRO A 68 6.29 -7.72 -38.76
N TYR A 69 5.24 -8.47 -38.37
CA TYR A 69 5.36 -9.57 -37.41
C TYR A 69 6.32 -10.65 -37.92
N VAL A 70 6.12 -11.11 -39.15
CA VAL A 70 6.94 -12.18 -39.76
C VAL A 70 8.37 -11.71 -40.01
N GLN A 71 8.57 -10.45 -40.40
CA GLN A 71 9.92 -9.88 -40.54
C GLN A 71 10.69 -9.87 -39.21
N LYS A 72 10.02 -9.53 -38.11
CA LYS A 72 10.63 -9.43 -36.77
C LYS A 72 10.82 -10.81 -36.11
N HIS A 73 9.79 -11.65 -36.12
CA HIS A 73 9.76 -12.89 -35.34
C HIS A 73 9.97 -14.17 -36.16
N LYS A 74 9.84 -14.12 -37.49
CA LYS A 74 9.99 -15.26 -38.43
C LYS A 74 9.17 -16.51 -38.04
N LYS A 75 8.03 -16.28 -37.38
CA LYS A 75 7.15 -17.32 -36.84
C LYS A 75 5.69 -16.97 -37.12
N ASN A 76 4.83 -17.99 -37.15
CA ASN A 76 3.39 -17.85 -37.22
C ASN A 76 2.84 -17.37 -35.85
N PRO A 77 2.06 -16.28 -35.79
CA PRO A 77 1.48 -15.80 -34.53
C PRO A 77 0.55 -16.79 -33.82
N VAL A 78 -0.10 -17.69 -34.56
CA VAL A 78 -1.08 -18.62 -33.99
C VAL A 78 -0.41 -19.90 -33.52
N THR A 79 0.39 -20.55 -34.37
CA THR A 79 0.99 -21.88 -34.08
C THR A 79 2.44 -21.82 -33.59
N GLY A 80 3.12 -20.68 -33.70
CA GLY A 80 4.53 -20.54 -33.33
C GLY A 80 5.53 -21.21 -34.28
N THR A 81 5.05 -21.85 -35.36
CA THR A 81 5.88 -22.52 -36.38
C THR A 81 6.66 -21.50 -37.21
N PRO A 82 7.83 -21.86 -37.79
CA PRO A 82 8.56 -20.94 -38.66
C PRO A 82 7.73 -20.55 -39.89
N LEU A 83 7.62 -19.24 -40.16
CA LEU A 83 6.83 -18.71 -41.26
C LEU A 83 7.65 -17.70 -42.07
N SER A 84 7.60 -17.81 -43.40
CA SER A 84 8.21 -16.86 -44.32
C SER A 84 7.16 -16.02 -45.06
N LEU A 85 7.54 -14.85 -45.56
CA LEU A 85 6.61 -13.99 -46.33
C LEU A 85 6.08 -14.66 -47.61
N LYS A 86 6.83 -15.62 -48.17
CA LYS A 86 6.42 -16.36 -49.38
C LYS A 86 5.33 -17.40 -49.11
N ASP A 87 5.13 -17.78 -47.85
CA ASP A 87 4.12 -18.74 -47.45
C ASP A 87 2.75 -18.10 -47.18
N LEU A 88 2.69 -16.75 -47.19
CA LEU A 88 1.46 -15.99 -47.07
C LEU A 88 0.75 -15.90 -48.42
N ILE A 89 -0.55 -16.18 -48.42
CA ILE A 89 -1.40 -16.17 -49.60
C ILE A 89 -2.40 -15.04 -49.44
N LYS A 90 -2.51 -14.17 -50.44
CA LYS A 90 -3.51 -13.10 -50.43
C LYS A 90 -4.90 -13.72 -50.64
N LEU A 91 -5.87 -13.30 -49.83
CA LEU A 91 -7.25 -13.75 -49.95
C LEU A 91 -8.12 -12.69 -50.63
N GLU A 92 -9.04 -13.15 -51.47
CA GLU A 92 -10.05 -12.32 -52.11
C GLU A 92 -11.44 -12.75 -51.65
N PHE A 93 -12.03 -11.92 -50.78
CA PHE A 93 -13.40 -12.09 -50.30
C PHE A 93 -14.36 -11.25 -51.14
N HIS A 94 -15.44 -11.86 -51.63
CA HIS A 94 -16.48 -11.17 -52.39
C HIS A 94 -17.58 -10.65 -51.48
N LYS A 95 -18.01 -9.40 -51.71
CA LYS A 95 -19.13 -8.76 -50.99
C LYS A 95 -20.35 -8.63 -51.88
N ASN A 96 -21.53 -8.85 -51.31
CA ASN A 96 -22.82 -8.59 -51.96
C ASN A 96 -23.08 -7.08 -52.06
N ALA A 97 -24.18 -6.70 -52.73
CA ALA A 97 -24.64 -5.31 -52.78
C ALA A 97 -24.84 -4.68 -51.38
N ASP A 98 -25.21 -5.51 -50.39
CA ASP A 98 -25.39 -5.09 -48.99
C ASP A 98 -24.07 -5.02 -48.19
N GLY A 99 -22.92 -5.29 -48.81
CA GLY A 99 -21.60 -5.25 -48.16
C GLY A 99 -21.24 -6.50 -47.35
N GLU A 100 -22.09 -7.52 -47.35
CA GLU A 100 -21.86 -8.80 -46.64
C GLU A 100 -20.98 -9.76 -47.45
N TYR A 101 -20.09 -10.49 -46.77
CA TYR A 101 -19.26 -11.49 -47.42
C TYR A 101 -20.07 -12.70 -47.86
N HIS A 102 -19.89 -13.14 -49.11
CA HIS A 102 -20.67 -14.23 -49.68
C HIS A 102 -19.82 -15.11 -50.61
N CYS A 103 -20.31 -16.32 -50.87
CA CYS A 103 -19.74 -17.18 -51.88
C CYS A 103 -20.12 -16.67 -53.29
N PRO A 104 -19.15 -16.35 -54.16
CA PRO A 104 -19.42 -15.74 -55.47
C PRO A 104 -20.17 -16.66 -56.45
N VAL A 105 -20.18 -17.97 -56.19
CA VAL A 105 -20.82 -18.98 -57.07
C VAL A 105 -22.23 -19.33 -56.60
N LEU A 106 -22.40 -19.58 -55.29
CA LEU A 106 -23.70 -19.97 -54.72
C LEU A 106 -24.53 -18.78 -54.23
N HIS A 107 -23.96 -17.57 -54.23
CA HIS A 107 -24.55 -16.35 -53.67
C HIS A 107 -25.01 -16.44 -52.20
N LYS A 108 -24.57 -17.48 -51.47
CA LYS A 108 -24.85 -17.66 -50.05
C LYS A 108 -23.94 -16.78 -49.21
N VAL A 109 -24.53 -16.00 -48.30
CA VAL A 109 -23.81 -15.18 -47.33
C VAL A 109 -23.07 -16.06 -46.32
N PHE A 110 -21.84 -15.69 -45.98
CA PHE A 110 -21.03 -16.38 -44.99
C PHE A 110 -21.49 -16.03 -43.57
N THR A 111 -21.65 -17.06 -42.73
CA THR A 111 -22.04 -16.93 -41.33
C THR A 111 -21.00 -17.59 -40.43
N GLU A 112 -21.13 -17.43 -39.11
CA GLU A 112 -20.26 -18.11 -38.15
C GLU A 112 -20.40 -19.64 -38.14
N PHE A 113 -21.32 -20.20 -38.93
CA PHE A 113 -21.53 -21.64 -39.09
C PHE A 113 -21.27 -22.14 -40.51
N THR A 114 -20.92 -21.25 -41.45
CA THR A 114 -20.56 -21.70 -42.80
C THR A 114 -19.16 -22.29 -42.82
N HIS A 115 -18.99 -23.41 -43.54
CA HIS A 115 -17.68 -23.96 -43.84
C HIS A 115 -17.07 -23.16 -45.01
N ILE A 116 -15.99 -22.45 -44.75
CA ILE A 116 -15.35 -21.51 -45.69
C ILE A 116 -13.98 -22.05 -46.09
N VAL A 117 -13.71 -22.05 -47.41
CA VAL A 117 -12.44 -22.49 -47.98
C VAL A 117 -11.90 -21.47 -48.97
N ALA A 118 -10.58 -21.39 -49.10
CA ALA A 118 -9.90 -20.64 -50.15
C ALA A 118 -9.08 -21.57 -51.04
N ILE A 119 -8.91 -21.18 -52.30
CA ILE A 119 -8.01 -21.88 -53.21
C ILE A 119 -6.67 -21.14 -53.21
N LYS A 120 -5.58 -21.85 -52.91
CA LYS A 120 -4.24 -21.27 -52.74
C LYS A 120 -3.67 -20.62 -54.00
N THR A 121 -4.04 -21.08 -55.19
CA THR A 121 -3.52 -20.55 -56.46
C THR A 121 -4.06 -19.15 -56.72
N THR A 122 -5.38 -18.95 -56.58
CA THR A 122 -6.06 -17.68 -56.88
C THR A 122 -6.25 -16.80 -55.66
N GLY A 123 -6.34 -17.38 -54.46
CA GLY A 123 -6.71 -16.67 -53.23
C GLY A 123 -8.22 -16.47 -53.05
N ASN A 124 -9.04 -16.86 -54.02
CA ASN A 124 -10.49 -16.66 -53.96
C ASN A 124 -11.15 -17.55 -52.90
N VAL A 125 -12.12 -16.96 -52.20
CA VAL A 125 -12.83 -17.59 -51.08
C VAL A 125 -14.21 -18.10 -51.51
N PHE A 126 -14.48 -19.36 -51.20
CA PHE A 126 -15.71 -20.07 -51.54
C PHE A 126 -16.33 -20.72 -50.31
N SER A 127 -17.62 -21.06 -50.41
CA SER A 127 -18.21 -22.03 -49.50
C SER A 127 -17.68 -23.43 -49.83
N TYR A 128 -17.42 -24.24 -48.80
CA TYR A 128 -16.99 -25.63 -49.02
C TYR A 128 -18.03 -26.44 -49.79
N GLU A 129 -19.31 -26.11 -49.65
CA GLU A 129 -20.40 -26.71 -50.43
C GLU A 129 -20.18 -26.53 -51.93
N ALA A 130 -19.88 -25.31 -52.39
CA ALA A 130 -19.63 -25.04 -53.81
C ALA A 130 -18.49 -25.91 -54.36
N ILE A 131 -17.35 -25.93 -53.65
CA ILE A 131 -16.17 -26.71 -54.03
C ILE A 131 -16.46 -28.22 -53.96
N LYS A 132 -17.19 -28.69 -52.94
CA LYS A 132 -17.55 -30.10 -52.79
C LYS A 132 -18.41 -30.58 -53.96
N GLU A 133 -19.38 -29.78 -54.39
CA GLU A 133 -20.34 -30.19 -55.42
C GLU A 133 -19.78 -30.03 -56.83
N LEU A 134 -19.17 -28.88 -57.12
CA LEU A 134 -18.76 -28.52 -58.48
C LEU A 134 -17.34 -28.99 -58.82
N ASN A 135 -16.47 -29.18 -57.83
CA ASN A 135 -15.10 -29.66 -58.05
C ASN A 135 -14.89 -31.10 -57.59
N LEU A 136 -15.12 -31.41 -56.31
CA LEU A 136 -14.76 -32.72 -55.76
C LEU A 136 -15.65 -33.85 -56.30
N LYS A 137 -16.98 -33.68 -56.26
CA LYS A 137 -17.92 -34.71 -56.77
C LYS A 137 -17.79 -34.87 -58.29
N ALA A 138 -17.63 -33.77 -59.02
CA ALA A 138 -17.50 -33.76 -60.47
C ALA A 138 -16.09 -34.14 -60.97
N LYS A 139 -15.09 -34.27 -60.09
CA LYS A 139 -13.66 -34.44 -60.41
C LYS A 139 -13.14 -33.34 -61.36
N ASN A 140 -13.68 -32.13 -61.24
CA ASN A 140 -13.27 -30.96 -62.00
C ASN A 140 -12.25 -30.15 -61.18
N TRP A 141 -11.00 -30.12 -61.62
CA TRP A 141 -9.87 -29.50 -60.90
C TRP A 141 -9.52 -28.11 -61.41
N LYS A 142 -10.55 -27.34 -61.78
CA LYS A 142 -10.44 -25.94 -62.22
C LYS A 142 -11.20 -25.04 -61.26
N GLU A 143 -10.60 -23.92 -60.91
CA GLU A 143 -11.20 -22.94 -60.01
C GLU A 143 -12.47 -22.33 -60.63
N LEU A 144 -13.47 -22.02 -59.79
CA LEU A 144 -14.85 -21.74 -60.25
C LEU A 144 -15.07 -20.36 -60.87
N LEU A 145 -14.10 -19.44 -60.78
CA LEU A 145 -14.18 -18.07 -61.31
C LEU A 145 -13.19 -17.83 -62.46
N THR A 146 -11.95 -18.27 -62.30
CA THR A 146 -10.83 -18.00 -63.20
C THR A 146 -10.43 -19.21 -64.05
N ASP A 147 -11.04 -20.38 -63.83
CA ASP A 147 -10.71 -21.65 -64.49
C ASP A 147 -9.26 -22.12 -64.29
N GLU A 148 -8.52 -21.55 -63.33
CA GLU A 148 -7.15 -21.94 -63.04
C GLU A 148 -7.07 -23.36 -62.46
N PRO A 149 -6.14 -24.21 -62.92
CA PRO A 149 -6.01 -25.57 -62.42
C PRO A 149 -5.47 -25.56 -60.99
N PHE A 150 -6.10 -26.32 -60.09
CA PHE A 150 -5.66 -26.46 -58.70
C PHE A 150 -5.71 -27.92 -58.23
N THR A 151 -4.92 -28.26 -57.21
CA THR A 151 -4.92 -29.61 -56.62
C THR A 151 -5.71 -29.66 -55.32
N ARG A 152 -6.07 -30.87 -54.86
CA ARG A 152 -6.74 -31.03 -53.57
C ARG A 152 -5.98 -30.42 -52.38
N ASN A 153 -4.65 -30.37 -52.45
CA ASN A 153 -3.80 -29.82 -51.41
C ASN A 153 -3.77 -28.28 -51.42
N ASP A 154 -4.28 -27.66 -52.49
CA ASP A 154 -4.39 -26.20 -52.60
C ASP A 154 -5.67 -25.67 -51.96
N ILE A 155 -6.56 -26.54 -51.47
CA ILE A 155 -7.76 -26.16 -50.73
C ILE A 155 -7.37 -25.85 -49.29
N ILE A 156 -7.49 -24.59 -48.90
CA ILE A 156 -7.20 -24.10 -47.55
C ILE A 156 -8.53 -23.91 -46.82
N THR A 157 -8.65 -24.51 -45.63
CA THR A 157 -9.86 -24.37 -44.82
C THR A 157 -9.72 -23.17 -43.89
N ILE A 158 -10.50 -22.11 -44.13
CA ILE A 158 -10.50 -20.89 -43.30
C ILE A 158 -11.38 -21.09 -42.06
N GLN A 159 -12.49 -21.80 -42.20
CA GLN A 159 -13.42 -22.06 -41.11
C GLN A 159 -14.12 -23.38 -41.34
N ASP A 160 -14.11 -24.24 -40.31
CA ASP A 160 -14.97 -25.41 -40.22
C ASP A 160 -15.82 -25.31 -38.95
N PRO A 161 -17.16 -25.30 -39.04
CA PRO A 161 -18.04 -25.27 -37.86
C PRO A 161 -17.86 -26.49 -36.95
N ASN A 162 -17.34 -27.60 -37.45
CA ASN A 162 -17.14 -28.82 -36.66
C ASN A 162 -15.80 -28.86 -35.92
N GLN A 163 -14.83 -28.02 -36.31
CA GLN A 163 -13.50 -27.98 -35.72
C GLN A 163 -13.30 -26.65 -34.98
N LEU A 164 -13.79 -26.61 -33.74
CA LEU A 164 -13.88 -25.38 -32.93
C LEU A 164 -12.55 -24.99 -32.25
N GLU A 165 -11.62 -25.94 -32.11
CA GLU A 165 -10.35 -25.77 -31.38
C GLU A 165 -9.36 -24.84 -32.11
N THR A 166 -9.43 -24.76 -33.44
CA THR A 166 -8.43 -24.02 -34.25
C THR A 166 -8.53 -22.50 -34.17
N LYS A 167 -9.58 -21.95 -33.53
CA LYS A 167 -9.85 -20.51 -33.43
C LYS A 167 -10.01 -20.01 -31.99
N VAL A 168 -9.43 -20.75 -31.03
CA VAL A 168 -9.43 -20.38 -29.62
C VAL A 168 -8.35 -19.34 -29.34
N LEU A 169 -8.79 -18.12 -28.99
CA LEU A 169 -7.89 -16.98 -28.78
C LEU A 169 -6.81 -17.23 -27.73
N SER A 170 -7.14 -17.95 -26.64
CA SER A 170 -6.21 -18.25 -25.56
C SER A 170 -5.12 -19.26 -25.96
N GLU A 171 -5.29 -19.95 -27.08
CA GLU A 171 -4.33 -20.95 -27.57
C GLU A 171 -3.32 -20.36 -28.54
N PHE A 172 -3.49 -19.10 -28.96
CA PHE A 172 -2.60 -18.47 -29.91
C PHE A 172 -1.22 -18.18 -29.28
N ASP A 173 -0.14 -18.55 -29.98
CA ASP A 173 1.24 -18.45 -29.48
C ASP A 173 1.61 -17.04 -28.99
N HIS A 174 1.25 -16.01 -29.76
CA HIS A 174 1.52 -14.62 -29.40
C HIS A 174 0.71 -14.14 -28.18
N VAL A 175 -0.46 -14.71 -27.93
CA VAL A 175 -1.29 -14.41 -26.76
C VAL A 175 -0.72 -15.09 -25.52
N GLN A 176 -0.37 -16.38 -25.63
CA GLN A 176 0.23 -17.14 -24.52
C GLN A 176 1.57 -16.58 -24.07
N LYS A 177 2.36 -16.03 -25.00
CA LYS A 177 3.69 -15.48 -24.74
C LYS A 177 3.70 -13.96 -24.57
N GLU A 178 2.52 -13.32 -24.55
CA GLU A 178 2.35 -11.87 -24.43
C GLU A 178 3.26 -11.08 -25.40
N ILE A 179 3.39 -11.56 -26.65
CA ILE A 179 4.27 -10.95 -27.66
C ILE A 179 3.58 -9.70 -28.20
N ILE A 180 4.01 -8.54 -27.72
CA ILE A 180 3.55 -7.26 -28.22
C ILE A 180 4.44 -6.82 -29.39
N VAL A 181 3.85 -6.68 -30.57
CA VAL A 181 4.50 -5.98 -31.68
C VAL A 181 4.29 -4.49 -31.49
N GLU A 182 5.26 -3.85 -30.87
CA GLU A 182 5.31 -2.38 -30.77
C GLU A 182 5.36 -1.79 -32.20
N SER A 183 4.32 -1.02 -32.56
CA SER A 183 4.33 -0.21 -33.78
C SER A 183 5.36 0.93 -33.65
N GLU A 184 5.78 1.51 -34.77
CA GLU A 184 6.67 2.68 -34.75
C GLU A 184 6.08 3.85 -33.95
N GLU A 185 4.76 4.00 -33.97
CA GLU A 185 4.04 4.99 -33.15
C GLU A 185 4.09 4.67 -31.65
N MET A 186 3.95 3.39 -31.26
CA MET A 186 4.08 2.99 -29.85
C MET A 186 5.52 3.14 -29.34
N ARG A 187 6.53 3.01 -30.21
CA ARG A 187 7.93 3.31 -29.88
C ARG A 187 8.14 4.80 -29.66
N LYS A 188 7.65 5.63 -30.59
CA LYS A 188 7.68 7.10 -30.43
C LYS A 188 6.97 7.55 -29.16
N MET A 189 5.83 6.96 -28.83
CA MET A 189 5.11 7.22 -27.58
C MET A 189 5.92 6.85 -26.33
N LYS A 190 6.74 5.80 -26.39
CA LYS A 190 7.56 5.32 -25.27
C LYS A 190 8.85 6.12 -25.12
N GLU A 191 9.43 6.55 -26.23
CA GLU A 191 10.66 7.34 -26.31
C GLU A 191 10.41 8.82 -25.96
N ASP A 192 9.26 9.37 -26.38
CA ASP A 192 8.90 10.77 -26.16
C ASP A 192 7.75 10.89 -25.12
N PRO A 193 8.05 11.24 -23.85
CA PRO A 193 7.04 11.54 -22.83
C PRO A 193 6.11 12.70 -23.23
N GLU A 194 6.49 13.50 -24.22
CA GLU A 194 5.75 14.66 -24.73
C GLU A 194 4.75 14.30 -25.85
N TYR A 195 4.75 13.07 -26.38
CA TYR A 195 4.06 12.71 -27.63
C TYR A 195 2.55 13.04 -27.66
N TYR A 196 1.85 12.91 -26.51
CA TYR A 196 0.41 13.23 -26.40
C TYR A 196 0.13 14.52 -25.60
N ILE A 197 1.15 15.27 -25.19
CA ILE A 197 0.97 16.41 -24.31
C ILE A 197 1.25 17.69 -25.08
N ASN A 198 0.19 18.47 -25.30
CA ASN A 198 0.32 19.78 -25.93
C ASN A 198 0.84 20.78 -24.88
N MET A 199 2.16 20.97 -24.86
CA MET A 199 2.90 21.77 -23.87
C MET A 199 3.35 23.11 -24.47
N SER A 200 3.33 24.19 -23.68
CA SER A 200 3.92 25.47 -24.08
C SER A 200 5.45 25.36 -24.14
N GLU A 201 6.10 26.13 -25.00
CA GLU A 201 7.56 26.07 -25.16
C GLU A 201 8.33 26.33 -23.86
N ASP A 202 7.79 27.18 -22.99
CA ASP A 202 8.38 27.44 -21.66
C ASP A 202 8.38 26.18 -20.78
N THR A 203 7.29 25.40 -20.81
CA THR A 203 7.20 24.16 -20.02
C THR A 203 8.11 23.06 -20.57
N LYS A 204 8.27 22.97 -21.90
CA LYS A 204 9.25 22.05 -22.53
C LYS A 204 10.68 22.42 -22.14
N ARG A 205 10.99 23.72 -22.09
CA ARG A 205 12.30 24.21 -21.66
C ARG A 205 12.58 23.87 -20.20
N MET A 206 11.61 24.05 -19.31
CA MET A 206 11.73 23.68 -17.89
C MET A 206 11.91 22.18 -17.68
N LEU A 207 11.20 21.34 -18.44
CA LEU A 207 11.34 19.88 -18.36
C LEU A 207 12.72 19.41 -18.86
N ARG A 208 13.26 20.04 -19.91
CA ARG A 208 14.63 19.78 -20.39
C ARG A 208 15.71 20.23 -19.41
N ASP A 209 15.47 21.34 -18.71
CA ASP A 209 16.40 21.85 -17.72
C ASP A 209 16.34 21.04 -16.40
N LEU A 210 15.25 20.30 -16.15
CA LEU A 210 15.05 19.49 -14.95
C LEU A 210 16.18 18.45 -14.77
N GLY A 211 16.78 18.41 -13.58
CA GLY A 211 17.90 17.49 -13.28
C GLY A 211 19.28 17.99 -13.72
N THR A 212 19.37 19.09 -14.47
CA THR A 212 20.65 19.74 -14.80
C THR A 212 21.16 20.61 -13.64
N GLU A 213 22.46 20.94 -13.64
CA GLU A 213 23.05 21.86 -12.65
C GLU A 213 22.40 23.25 -12.69
N LYS A 214 21.94 23.68 -13.87
CA LYS A 214 21.22 24.94 -14.03
C LYS A 214 19.89 24.94 -13.27
N ALA A 215 19.12 23.85 -13.34
CA ALA A 215 17.88 23.75 -12.58
C ALA A 215 18.13 23.66 -11.07
N LYS A 216 19.22 23.00 -10.64
CA LYS A 216 19.62 22.99 -9.22
C LYS A 216 19.96 24.39 -8.73
N GLN A 217 20.77 25.13 -9.49
CA GLN A 217 21.10 26.52 -9.18
C GLN A 217 19.86 27.42 -9.12
N VAL A 218 18.94 27.31 -10.09
CA VAL A 218 17.69 28.08 -10.10
C VAL A 218 16.75 27.66 -8.95
N ALA A 219 16.75 26.39 -8.55
CA ALA A 219 16.00 25.91 -7.39
C ALA A 219 16.59 26.40 -6.06
N ASP A 220 17.92 26.41 -5.95
CA ASP A 220 18.67 26.89 -4.77
C ASP A 220 18.54 28.41 -4.59
N GLU A 221 18.56 29.17 -5.70
CA GLU A 221 18.27 30.61 -5.70
C GLU A 221 16.78 30.89 -5.42
N GLY A 222 15.94 29.90 -5.73
CA GLY A 222 14.50 29.90 -5.54
C GLY A 222 13.76 30.84 -6.49
N GLY A 223 12.55 30.46 -6.89
CA GLY A 223 11.72 31.27 -7.79
C GLY A 223 11.30 32.64 -7.22
N GLY A 224 11.17 33.62 -8.12
CA GLY A 224 10.78 35.01 -7.85
C GLY A 224 11.61 35.98 -8.68
N GLY A 225 11.04 37.09 -9.17
CA GLY A 225 11.77 38.06 -10.00
C GLY A 225 13.02 38.63 -9.30
N GLY A 226 13.92 39.30 -10.05
CA GLY A 226 15.29 39.62 -9.59
C GLY A 226 15.42 40.36 -8.24
N LYS A 227 14.39 41.08 -7.78
CA LYS A 227 14.34 41.67 -6.43
C LYS A 227 14.23 40.64 -5.30
N ALA A 228 13.55 39.51 -5.52
CA ALA A 228 13.39 38.45 -4.53
C ALA A 228 14.66 37.59 -4.40
N GLN A 229 15.35 37.35 -5.52
CA GLN A 229 16.64 36.64 -5.55
C GLN A 229 17.72 37.39 -4.78
N THR A 230 17.85 38.70 -5.02
CA THR A 230 18.82 39.56 -4.30
C THR A 230 18.58 39.60 -2.79
N GLN A 231 17.31 39.67 -2.37
CA GLN A 231 16.95 39.65 -0.95
C GLN A 231 17.27 38.31 -0.27
N ARG A 232 17.06 37.18 -0.95
CA ARG A 232 17.41 35.84 -0.43
C ARG A 232 18.91 35.63 -0.34
N ALA A 233 19.66 36.04 -1.36
CA ALA A 233 21.12 35.96 -1.36
C ALA A 233 21.72 36.78 -0.19
N ALA A 234 21.19 37.99 0.05
CA ALA A 234 21.59 38.82 1.19
C ALA A 234 21.27 38.15 2.54
N ALA A 235 20.09 37.53 2.67
CA ALA A 235 19.71 36.81 3.89
C ALA A 235 20.61 35.59 4.16
N LEU A 236 20.94 34.80 3.13
CA LEU A 236 21.85 33.65 3.23
C LEU A 236 23.28 34.07 3.60
N ALA A 237 23.77 35.17 3.04
CA ALA A 237 25.08 35.73 3.39
C ALA A 237 25.14 36.18 4.86
N ALA A 238 24.09 36.83 5.36
CA ALA A 238 23.98 37.24 6.77
C ALA A 238 23.91 36.04 7.73
N VAL A 239 23.26 34.94 7.34
CA VAL A 239 23.23 33.70 8.13
C VAL A 239 24.60 33.02 8.15
N LYS A 240 25.32 33.00 7.04
CA LYS A 240 26.68 32.44 6.97
C LYS A 240 27.65 33.24 7.83
N SER A 241 27.64 34.57 7.75
CA SER A 241 28.52 35.41 8.58
C SER A 241 28.21 35.33 10.07
N ALA A 242 26.94 35.16 10.46
CA ALA A 242 26.55 34.93 11.85
C ALA A 242 27.02 33.57 12.40
N LYS A 243 27.32 32.61 11.53
CA LYS A 243 27.81 31.28 11.90
C LYS A 243 29.34 31.22 12.07
N GLU A 244 30.06 32.24 11.59
CA GLU A 244 31.53 32.32 11.60
C GLU A 244 32.10 33.12 12.79
N ILE A 245 31.26 33.64 13.70
CA ILE A 245 31.74 34.39 14.88
C ILE A 245 32.25 33.41 15.96
N PRO A 246 33.54 33.49 16.38
CA PRO A 246 34.08 32.66 17.46
C PRO A 246 33.52 33.05 18.85
N GLU A 247 33.33 32.06 19.72
CA GLU A 247 32.67 32.12 21.04
C GLU A 247 33.40 32.89 22.16
N ASP A 248 34.28 33.85 21.88
CA ASP A 248 34.97 34.61 22.94
C ASP A 248 34.52 36.07 22.98
N THR A 249 33.45 36.35 23.73
CA THR A 249 33.26 37.59 24.53
C THR A 249 32.01 37.47 25.43
N THR A 250 32.13 37.98 26.66
CA THR A 250 31.23 37.94 27.83
C THR A 250 29.74 38.34 27.62
N PRO A 251 28.81 38.01 28.55
CA PRO A 251 27.41 37.76 28.23
C PRO A 251 26.56 39.04 28.18
N ALA A 252 26.13 39.41 26.97
CA ALA A 252 24.94 40.23 26.75
C ALA A 252 23.71 39.29 26.61
N PRO A 253 22.48 39.74 26.92
CA PRO A 253 21.29 38.88 26.95
C PRO A 253 21.13 38.13 25.63
N ALA A 254 20.88 36.83 25.71
CA ALA A 254 20.79 35.91 24.58
C ALA A 254 19.60 36.26 23.66
N MET A 255 19.77 37.24 22.78
CA MET A 255 18.84 37.52 21.70
C MET A 255 18.82 36.32 20.74
N SER A 256 17.62 35.92 20.30
CA SER A 256 17.47 34.81 19.37
C SER A 256 18.23 35.10 18.06
N ILE A 257 18.65 34.05 17.35
CA ILE A 257 19.33 34.20 16.05
C ILE A 257 18.48 35.04 15.08
N VAL A 258 17.15 34.94 15.21
CA VAL A 258 16.17 35.71 14.44
C VAL A 258 16.20 37.20 14.80
N ASP A 259 16.34 37.53 16.09
CA ASP A 259 16.48 38.91 16.56
C ASP A 259 17.81 39.55 16.13
N LYS A 260 18.91 38.79 16.16
CA LYS A 260 20.23 39.24 15.69
C LYS A 260 20.24 39.51 14.19
N ALA A 261 19.60 38.64 13.40
CA ALA A 261 19.47 38.83 11.95
C ALA A 261 18.60 40.05 11.59
N SER A 262 17.49 40.24 12.33
CA SER A 262 16.60 41.40 12.12
C SER A 262 17.25 42.72 12.54
N ALA A 263 18.06 42.71 13.61
CA ALA A 263 18.83 43.87 14.04
C ALA A 263 19.96 44.23 13.07
N ALA A 264 20.62 43.24 12.47
CA ALA A 264 21.70 43.47 11.49
C ALA A 264 21.19 44.07 10.16
N LEU A 265 19.97 43.72 9.73
CA LEU A 265 19.40 44.27 8.49
C LEU A 265 18.76 45.66 8.68
N HIS A 266 18.16 45.93 9.85
CA HIS A 266 17.25 47.07 10.02
C HIS A 266 17.39 47.86 11.35
N GLY A 267 18.34 47.50 12.22
CA GLY A 267 18.67 48.26 13.43
C GLY A 267 17.62 48.25 14.55
N LYS A 268 16.66 47.30 14.56
CA LYS A 268 15.58 47.19 15.57
C LYS A 268 15.25 45.73 15.95
N THR A 269 14.64 45.52 17.11
CA THR A 269 14.26 44.20 17.65
C THR A 269 12.93 43.68 17.08
N HIS A 270 12.75 42.35 17.01
CA HIS A 270 11.61 41.68 16.37
C HIS A 270 10.24 42.03 17.00
N ALA A 271 10.21 42.42 18.28
CA ALA A 271 8.98 42.86 18.94
C ALA A 271 8.40 44.17 18.37
N SER A 272 9.22 45.00 17.72
CA SER A 272 8.81 46.27 17.09
C SER A 272 8.43 46.12 15.61
N ALA A 273 8.69 44.96 14.99
CA ALA A 273 8.50 44.71 13.55
C ALA A 273 7.17 44.01 13.25
N LYS A 274 6.06 44.53 13.78
CA LYS A 274 4.72 43.96 13.56
C LYS A 274 3.95 44.74 12.50
N ALA A 275 4.50 44.86 11.28
CA ALA A 275 3.78 45.25 10.07
C ALA A 275 4.69 45.20 8.82
N LEU A 276 4.65 44.13 8.01
CA LEU A 276 4.31 44.14 6.57
C LEU A 276 4.43 42.75 5.91
N SER A 277 3.69 42.53 4.82
CA SER A 277 3.51 41.22 4.15
C SER A 277 4.77 40.59 3.53
N ALA A 278 5.86 41.35 3.35
CA ALA A 278 7.13 40.87 2.77
C ALA A 278 8.00 40.08 3.77
N GLU A 279 7.79 40.30 5.07
CA GLU A 279 8.61 39.75 6.16
C GLU A 279 8.34 38.25 6.43
N LYS A 280 7.18 37.75 5.98
CA LYS A 280 6.76 36.35 6.18
C LYS A 280 7.61 35.33 5.42
N SER A 281 8.25 35.73 4.31
CA SER A 281 8.98 34.81 3.42
C SER A 281 10.39 34.53 3.91
N ALA A 282 11.14 35.57 4.33
CA ALA A 282 12.49 35.42 4.88
C ALA A 282 12.48 34.71 6.24
N ALA A 283 11.50 35.03 7.10
CA ALA A 283 11.32 34.35 8.39
C ALA A 283 10.93 32.86 8.22
N ARG A 284 10.13 32.51 7.21
CA ARG A 284 9.80 31.09 6.89
C ARG A 284 11.02 30.31 6.40
N VAL A 285 11.86 30.91 5.57
CA VAL A 285 13.07 30.27 5.04
C VAL A 285 14.11 30.07 6.16
N ALA A 286 14.32 31.08 7.01
CA ALA A 286 15.19 30.96 8.18
C ALA A 286 14.68 29.93 9.20
N ALA A 287 13.36 29.84 9.41
CA ALA A 287 12.75 28.83 10.29
C ALA A 287 12.87 27.40 9.73
N HIS A 288 12.83 27.21 8.41
CA HIS A 288 13.00 25.90 7.78
C HIS A 288 14.45 25.40 7.82
N VAL A 289 15.42 26.32 7.70
CA VAL A 289 16.85 25.99 7.77
C VAL A 289 17.32 25.75 9.21
N ALA A 290 16.72 26.40 10.21
CA ALA A 290 17.12 26.30 11.61
C ALA A 290 16.29 25.32 12.47
N GLY A 291 15.21 24.73 11.94
CA GLY A 291 14.09 24.30 12.78
C GLY A 291 13.50 22.90 12.60
N GLU A 292 14.10 21.98 11.85
CA GLU A 292 13.65 20.58 11.86
C GLU A 292 14.61 19.72 12.71
N ARG A 293 14.44 19.78 14.03
CA ARG A 293 15.04 18.80 14.93
C ARG A 293 14.36 17.46 14.66
N VAL A 294 15.11 16.53 14.06
CA VAL A 294 14.68 15.15 13.85
C VAL A 294 14.19 14.59 15.20
N PRO A 295 12.94 14.10 15.32
CA PRO A 295 12.49 13.45 16.53
C PRO A 295 13.42 12.26 16.83
N VAL A 296 13.81 12.10 18.10
CA VAL A 296 14.69 11.01 18.55
C VAL A 296 14.10 9.64 18.21
N ASN A 297 12.79 9.60 17.98
CA ASN A 297 11.99 8.41 17.73
C ASN A 297 11.67 8.12 16.24
N THR A 298 12.46 8.65 15.30
CA THR A 298 12.29 8.35 13.87
C THR A 298 13.13 7.15 13.46
N GLN A 299 12.47 6.02 13.21
CA GLN A 299 13.10 4.88 12.53
C GLN A 299 12.78 4.99 11.03
N LEU A 300 13.81 4.80 10.21
CA LEU A 300 13.63 4.63 8.76
C LEU A 300 12.99 3.27 8.53
N VAL A 301 11.67 3.24 8.34
CA VAL A 301 10.93 2.03 8.01
C VAL A 301 10.90 1.89 6.51
N LYS A 302 11.26 0.70 6.03
CA LYS A 302 11.20 0.34 4.61
C LYS A 302 9.72 0.24 4.21
N SER A 303 9.18 1.32 3.66
CA SER A 303 7.82 1.33 3.15
C SER A 303 7.85 0.84 1.71
N ARG A 304 6.94 -0.09 1.39
CA ARG A 304 6.69 -0.50 0.01
C ARG A 304 5.59 0.38 -0.53
N TYR A 305 5.89 1.21 -1.51
CA TYR A 305 4.86 1.90 -2.27
C TYR A 305 4.92 1.44 -3.71
N SER A 306 3.74 1.37 -4.33
CA SER A 306 3.70 1.17 -5.77
C SER A 306 3.82 2.54 -6.43
N SER A 307 4.94 2.79 -7.10
CA SER A 307 5.14 3.95 -7.97
C SER A 307 4.44 3.78 -9.32
N GLY A 308 3.39 2.96 -9.36
CA GLY A 308 2.67 2.70 -10.59
C GLY A 308 1.98 3.94 -11.09
N ALA A 309 2.16 4.25 -12.37
CA ALA A 309 1.35 5.24 -13.06
C ALA A 309 -0.12 4.81 -12.92
N ALA A 310 -0.89 5.54 -12.11
CA ALA A 310 -2.32 5.29 -11.99
C ALA A 310 -2.96 5.34 -13.38
N SER A 311 -3.86 4.40 -13.68
CA SER A 311 -4.58 4.38 -14.94
C SER A 311 -5.32 5.72 -15.12
N ARG A 312 -4.83 6.58 -16.01
CA ARG A 312 -5.48 7.84 -16.36
C ARG A 312 -6.60 7.52 -17.34
N SER A 313 -7.86 7.50 -16.91
CA SER A 313 -8.99 7.44 -17.85
C SER A 313 -10.25 8.13 -17.33
N LEU A 314 -10.51 9.34 -17.82
CA LEU A 314 -11.87 9.89 -17.94
C LEU A 314 -12.43 9.70 -19.37
N THR A 315 -11.59 9.35 -20.35
CA THR A 315 -11.97 9.14 -21.75
C THR A 315 -11.25 7.90 -22.33
N SER A 316 -11.99 6.81 -22.45
CA SER A 316 -11.88 5.62 -23.33
C SER A 316 -10.56 4.96 -23.77
N THR A 317 -9.38 5.28 -23.23
CA THR A 317 -8.18 4.42 -23.43
C THR A 317 -7.57 4.05 -22.08
N THR A 318 -7.90 2.86 -21.58
CA THR A 318 -7.38 2.32 -20.32
C THR A 318 -5.97 1.76 -20.53
N TYR A 319 -4.96 2.42 -19.96
CA TYR A 319 -3.61 1.85 -19.85
C TYR A 319 -3.60 0.78 -18.75
N ALA A 320 -2.93 -0.35 -18.98
CA ALA A 320 -2.72 -1.35 -17.92
C ALA A 320 -1.81 -0.74 -16.83
N PRO A 321 -2.23 -0.71 -15.56
CA PRO A 321 -1.42 -0.14 -14.50
C PRO A 321 -0.14 -0.98 -14.34
N VAL A 322 1.01 -0.40 -14.69
CA VAL A 322 2.32 -0.99 -14.40
C VAL A 322 2.67 -0.59 -12.99
N THR A 323 2.51 -1.50 -12.04
CA THR A 323 2.90 -1.29 -10.64
C THR A 323 4.32 -1.78 -10.43
N THR A 324 5.29 -0.86 -10.47
CA THR A 324 6.63 -1.10 -9.92
C THR A 324 6.55 -0.93 -8.41
N ASN A 325 7.02 -1.93 -7.66
CA ASN A 325 7.15 -1.83 -6.21
C ASN A 325 8.50 -1.19 -5.91
N GLU A 326 8.46 0.06 -5.48
CA GLU A 326 9.62 0.79 -5.01
C GLU A 326 9.65 0.78 -3.49
N GLU A 327 10.86 0.87 -2.95
CA GLU A 327 11.11 0.83 -1.52
C GLU A 327 11.74 2.16 -1.11
N GLU A 328 10.96 2.99 -0.41
CA GLU A 328 11.46 4.23 0.19
C GLU A 328 11.49 4.07 1.70
N PHE A 329 12.59 4.54 2.28
CA PHE A 329 12.74 4.64 3.72
C PHE A 329 11.91 5.81 4.24
N VAL A 330 10.70 5.51 4.69
CA VAL A 330 9.80 6.50 5.30
C VAL A 330 10.14 6.60 6.78
N LYS A 331 10.23 7.84 7.28
CA LYS A 331 10.39 8.11 8.71
C LYS A 331 9.08 7.73 9.42
N ALA A 332 9.05 6.60 10.11
CA ALA A 332 7.92 6.20 10.93
C ALA A 332 8.25 6.44 12.42
N GLU A 333 7.23 6.83 13.18
CA GLU A 333 7.31 7.00 14.64
C GLU A 333 7.33 5.62 15.31
N LYS A 334 8.34 5.30 16.12
CA LYS A 334 8.37 4.03 16.88
C LYS A 334 7.29 4.09 17.96
N ASN A 335 6.40 3.11 17.96
CA ASN A 335 5.45 2.88 19.04
C ASN A 335 5.96 1.70 19.87
N PRO A 336 6.70 1.94 20.96
CA PRO A 336 7.21 0.85 21.78
C PRO A 336 6.06 0.06 22.42
N LYS A 337 6.11 -1.27 22.34
CA LYS A 337 5.15 -2.16 22.99
C LYS A 337 5.39 -2.31 24.50
N LYS A 338 6.59 -1.95 24.98
CA LYS A 338 6.97 -2.05 26.40
C LYS A 338 6.54 -0.81 27.18
N LYS A 339 6.24 -0.98 28.46
CA LYS A 339 5.96 0.13 29.39
C LYS A 339 7.25 0.81 29.84
N GLY A 340 7.17 2.11 30.11
CA GLY A 340 8.28 2.90 30.67
C GLY A 340 8.15 3.07 32.18
N TYR A 341 9.27 3.28 32.86
CA TYR A 341 9.29 3.53 34.31
C TYR A 341 10.16 4.74 34.63
N ALA A 342 9.60 5.68 35.39
CA ALA A 342 10.28 6.88 35.85
C ALA A 342 10.05 7.07 37.35
N LYS A 343 11.00 7.74 38.01
CA LYS A 343 10.92 8.08 39.42
C LYS A 343 11.15 9.56 39.61
N LEU A 344 10.24 10.19 40.33
CA LEU A 344 10.32 11.59 40.74
C LEU A 344 10.66 11.62 42.23
N GLN A 345 11.84 12.14 42.56
CA GLN A 345 12.20 12.45 43.94
C GLN A 345 11.66 13.83 44.27
N THR A 346 10.73 13.91 45.21
CA THR A 346 10.11 15.17 45.64
C THR A 346 10.46 15.49 47.08
N THR A 347 10.14 16.70 47.55
CA THR A 347 10.33 17.10 48.96
C THR A 347 9.56 16.23 49.96
N HIS A 348 8.41 15.68 49.58
CA HIS A 348 7.55 14.87 50.45
C HIS A 348 7.68 13.36 50.20
N GLY A 349 8.69 12.93 49.45
CA GLY A 349 8.99 11.52 49.20
C GLY A 349 9.19 11.18 47.73
N GLU A 350 9.32 9.90 47.44
CA GLU A 350 9.60 9.39 46.10
C GLU A 350 8.32 8.89 45.44
N LEU A 351 8.11 9.25 44.17
CA LEU A 351 6.98 8.79 43.36
C LEU A 351 7.50 7.92 42.22
N ASN A 352 7.11 6.65 42.20
CA ASN A 352 7.40 5.73 41.11
C ASN A 352 6.23 5.69 40.14
N ILE A 353 6.52 5.99 38.87
CA ILE A 353 5.54 6.18 37.81
C ILE A 353 5.76 5.12 36.74
N GLU A 354 4.68 4.46 36.37
CA GLU A 354 4.57 3.58 35.22
C GLU A 354 3.93 4.36 34.06
N LEU A 355 4.50 4.21 32.86
CA LEU A 355 4.11 4.94 31.66
C LEU A 355 3.61 3.98 30.58
N HIS A 356 2.43 4.27 30.03
CA HIS A 356 1.77 3.52 28.96
C HIS A 356 2.26 3.98 27.59
N CYS A 357 3.53 3.66 27.28
CA CYS A 357 4.20 4.05 26.03
C CYS A 357 3.60 3.39 24.78
N ASP A 358 2.86 2.29 24.96
CA ASP A 358 2.10 1.57 23.94
C ASP A 358 0.86 2.35 23.47
N MET A 359 0.18 3.02 24.41
CA MET A 359 -1.11 3.68 24.18
C MET A 359 -0.98 5.18 23.93
N ALA A 360 0.02 5.83 24.55
CA ALA A 360 0.30 7.26 24.44
C ALA A 360 1.79 7.51 24.12
N PRO A 361 2.25 7.12 22.91
CA PRO A 361 3.68 7.06 22.58
C PRO A 361 4.33 8.45 22.53
N ARG A 362 3.69 9.46 21.94
CA ARG A 362 4.31 10.80 21.89
C ARG A 362 4.36 11.44 23.27
N THR A 363 3.31 11.25 24.06
CA THR A 363 3.24 11.81 25.40
C THR A 363 4.31 11.23 26.31
N CYS A 364 4.49 9.91 26.27
CA CYS A 364 5.53 9.21 27.03
C CYS A 364 6.95 9.57 26.57
N GLU A 365 7.19 9.69 25.26
CA GLU A 365 8.48 10.14 24.71
C GLU A 365 8.85 11.54 25.22
N ASN A 366 7.88 12.47 25.17
CA ASN A 366 8.07 13.83 25.66
C ASN A 366 8.43 13.83 27.15
N PHE A 367 7.66 13.10 27.97
CA PHE A 367 7.91 13.04 29.42
C PHE A 367 9.28 12.43 29.75
N LEU A 368 9.59 11.25 29.20
CA LEU A 368 10.87 10.55 29.45
C LEU A 368 12.07 11.38 29.03
N THR A 369 12.02 11.96 27.82
CA THR A 369 13.11 12.79 27.31
C THR A 369 13.31 14.08 28.13
N LEU A 370 12.22 14.68 28.64
CA LEU A 370 12.31 15.82 29.55
C LEU A 370 12.91 15.42 30.91
N CYS A 371 12.57 14.24 31.43
CA CYS A 371 13.21 13.68 32.63
C CYS A 371 14.71 13.45 32.41
N GLU A 372 15.12 12.84 31.30
CA GLU A 372 16.54 12.58 31.00
C GLU A 372 17.36 13.87 30.83
N ARG A 373 16.75 14.92 30.29
CA ARG A 373 17.37 16.25 30.18
C ARG A 373 17.46 17.01 31.51
N GLY A 374 16.92 16.47 32.60
CA GLY A 374 16.81 17.16 33.89
C GLY A 374 15.87 18.37 33.84
N TYR A 375 14.93 18.42 32.89
CA TYR A 375 14.03 19.58 32.72
C TYR A 375 13.09 19.79 33.91
N TYR A 376 12.78 18.71 34.63
CA TYR A 376 11.91 18.74 35.80
C TYR A 376 12.68 18.92 37.12
N ASP A 377 14.01 19.01 37.09
CA ASP A 377 14.81 19.17 38.30
C ASP A 377 14.64 20.59 38.86
N GLY A 378 14.23 20.69 40.12
CA GLY A 378 13.89 21.94 40.80
C GLY A 378 12.50 22.51 40.47
N VAL A 379 11.68 21.81 39.68
CA VAL A 379 10.36 22.31 39.27
C VAL A 379 9.34 22.13 40.40
N ILE A 380 8.57 23.19 40.67
CA ILE A 380 7.51 23.20 41.69
C ILE A 380 6.18 22.66 41.15
N PHE A 381 5.37 22.11 42.06
CA PHE A 381 3.95 21.89 41.84
C PHE A 381 3.20 23.17 42.20
N HIS A 382 2.93 23.99 41.18
CA HIS A 382 2.35 25.32 41.33
C HIS A 382 0.84 25.31 41.58
N ARG A 383 0.17 24.15 41.53
CA ARG A 383 -1.28 24.05 41.78
C ARG A 383 -1.63 22.73 42.45
N ASN A 384 -2.35 22.80 43.55
CA ASN A 384 -2.77 21.66 44.36
C ASN A 384 -4.22 21.84 44.81
N ILE A 385 -5.10 20.95 44.37
CA ILE A 385 -6.52 20.96 44.77
C ILE A 385 -6.80 19.68 45.54
N ARG A 386 -7.10 19.85 46.83
CA ARG A 386 -7.39 18.76 47.76
C ARG A 386 -8.48 17.84 47.21
N ASN A 387 -8.28 16.53 47.33
CA ASN A 387 -9.19 15.50 46.80
C ASN A 387 -9.47 15.55 45.30
N PHE A 388 -8.72 16.34 44.52
CA PHE A 388 -8.88 16.42 43.08
C PHE A 388 -7.56 16.08 42.37
N MET A 389 -6.61 17.00 42.34
CA MET A 389 -5.38 16.84 41.57
C MET A 389 -4.26 17.77 42.03
N ILE A 390 -3.02 17.38 41.75
CA ILE A 390 -1.82 18.21 41.88
C ILE A 390 -1.16 18.37 40.52
N GLN A 391 -0.84 19.59 40.12
CA GLN A 391 -0.32 19.97 38.81
C GLN A 391 1.09 20.59 38.93
N GLY A 392 1.96 20.18 38.03
CA GLY A 392 3.36 20.62 37.96
C GLY A 392 3.91 20.57 36.53
N GLY A 393 5.23 20.58 36.40
CA GLY A 393 5.90 20.50 35.10
C GLY A 393 6.04 21.83 34.34
N ASP A 394 5.88 22.95 35.04
CA ASP A 394 6.18 24.30 34.55
C ASP A 394 7.47 24.83 35.22
N PRO A 395 8.60 24.95 34.49
CA PRO A 395 9.84 25.49 35.06
C PRO A 395 9.75 26.95 35.50
N THR A 396 8.77 27.71 35.00
CA THR A 396 8.58 29.10 35.41
C THR A 396 7.80 29.22 36.73
N GLY A 397 7.09 28.16 37.15
CA GLY A 397 6.24 28.17 38.34
C GLY A 397 4.98 29.03 38.24
N THR A 398 4.72 29.64 37.08
CA THR A 398 3.59 30.57 36.88
C THR A 398 2.27 29.86 36.54
N GLY A 399 2.34 28.59 36.10
CA GLY A 399 1.22 27.80 35.62
C GLY A 399 0.91 27.98 34.13
N HIS A 400 1.57 28.92 33.45
CA HIS A 400 1.36 29.20 32.02
C HIS A 400 2.57 28.82 31.16
N GLY A 401 3.68 28.41 31.77
CA GLY A 401 4.90 28.07 31.08
C GLY A 401 4.98 26.60 30.67
N GLY A 402 6.18 26.17 30.24
CA GLY A 402 6.44 24.81 29.82
C GLY A 402 6.43 24.61 28.30
N LYS A 403 7.40 23.86 27.80
CA LYS A 403 7.57 23.57 26.37
C LYS A 403 7.82 22.08 26.17
N SER A 404 7.25 21.51 25.12
CA SER A 404 7.54 20.13 24.72
C SER A 404 8.98 20.01 24.18
N ILE A 405 9.45 18.76 24.02
CA ILE A 405 10.76 18.48 23.41
C ILE A 405 10.91 19.00 21.98
N TRP A 406 9.79 19.17 21.27
CA TRP A 406 9.72 19.67 19.89
C TRP A 406 9.60 21.20 19.80
N GLY A 407 9.49 21.89 20.96
CA GLY A 407 9.32 23.34 21.03
C GLY A 407 7.93 23.85 20.63
N LYS A 408 7.05 22.98 20.11
CA LYS A 408 5.65 23.27 19.75
C LYS A 408 4.68 22.37 20.52
N PRO A 409 3.45 22.80 20.81
CA PRO A 409 2.46 21.92 21.42
C PRO A 409 2.15 20.69 20.56
N PHE A 410 1.82 19.57 21.18
CA PHE A 410 1.54 18.31 20.49
C PHE A 410 0.12 17.77 20.73
N LYS A 411 -0.29 16.84 19.85
CA LYS A 411 -1.66 16.28 19.78
C LYS A 411 -2.04 15.53 21.07
N ASP A 412 -3.33 15.54 21.41
CA ASP A 412 -3.87 14.64 22.44
C ASP A 412 -3.92 13.18 21.96
N GLU A 413 -3.70 12.25 22.89
CA GLU A 413 -3.70 10.80 22.64
C GLU A 413 -4.70 10.10 23.57
N PHE A 414 -5.95 9.99 23.13
CA PHE A 414 -7.00 9.36 23.94
C PHE A 414 -7.12 7.87 23.64
N HIS A 415 -7.15 7.06 24.70
CA HIS A 415 -7.37 5.62 24.59
C HIS A 415 -8.55 5.17 25.45
N SER A 416 -9.37 4.25 24.96
CA SER A 416 -10.61 3.80 25.64
C SER A 416 -10.34 3.12 26.99
N LYS A 417 -9.20 2.43 27.12
CA LYS A 417 -8.75 1.75 28.34
C LYS A 417 -8.17 2.71 29.38
N LEU A 418 -7.67 3.87 28.95
CA LEU A 418 -7.06 4.86 29.83
C LEU A 418 -8.11 5.90 30.21
N GLN A 419 -8.67 5.74 31.39
CA GLN A 419 -9.66 6.64 31.97
C GLN A 419 -9.14 7.20 33.28
N HIS A 420 -9.64 8.37 33.68
CA HIS A 420 -9.35 9.02 34.96
C HIS A 420 -10.09 8.34 36.13
N SER A 421 -9.95 7.03 36.23
CA SER A 421 -10.64 6.14 37.18
C SER A 421 -9.64 5.61 38.21
N GLY A 422 -9.39 6.37 39.27
CA GLY A 422 -8.51 5.98 40.37
C GLY A 422 -7.66 7.13 40.91
N ARG A 423 -7.00 6.87 42.05
CA ARG A 423 -5.95 7.74 42.61
C ARG A 423 -4.62 7.39 41.95
N GLY A 424 -3.77 8.39 41.75
CA GLY A 424 -2.43 8.23 41.18
C GLY A 424 -2.39 8.19 39.65
N ILE A 425 -3.46 8.55 38.95
CA ILE A 425 -3.44 8.62 37.49
C ILE A 425 -2.69 9.87 37.04
N LEU A 426 -1.78 9.70 36.09
CA LEU A 426 -0.93 10.75 35.52
C LEU A 426 -1.47 11.17 34.15
N SER A 427 -1.63 12.48 33.95
CA SER A 427 -2.22 13.04 32.73
C SER A 427 -1.61 14.39 32.35
N MET A 428 -1.64 14.73 31.07
CA MET A 428 -1.12 16.01 30.56
C MET A 428 -2.08 17.16 30.83
N ALA A 429 -1.55 18.28 31.30
CA ALA A 429 -2.28 19.54 31.34
C ALA A 429 -2.28 20.19 29.95
N ASN A 430 -3.42 20.75 29.55
CA ASN A 430 -3.59 21.43 28.27
C ASN A 430 -4.52 22.65 28.43
N SER A 431 -4.44 23.57 27.47
CA SER A 431 -5.26 24.80 27.43
C SER A 431 -6.32 24.74 26.32
N GLY A 432 -6.64 23.53 25.87
CA GLY A 432 -7.50 23.24 24.72
C GLY A 432 -7.00 22.04 23.91
N PRO A 433 -7.75 21.62 22.87
CA PRO A 433 -7.39 20.47 22.05
C PRO A 433 -6.00 20.62 21.42
N HIS A 434 -5.20 19.55 21.47
CA HIS A 434 -3.87 19.43 20.87
C HIS A 434 -2.85 20.46 21.34
N SER A 435 -2.94 20.90 22.60
CA SER A 435 -2.06 21.91 23.19
C SER A 435 -1.12 21.37 24.29
N ASN A 436 -0.76 20.08 24.23
CA ASN A 436 0.10 19.48 25.24
C ASN A 436 1.52 20.05 25.19
N GLY A 437 2.08 20.36 26.36
CA GLY A 437 3.42 20.94 26.54
C GLY A 437 4.32 20.08 27.42
N SER A 438 4.79 20.63 28.55
CA SER A 438 5.54 19.88 29.57
C SER A 438 4.77 19.69 30.89
N GLN A 439 3.65 20.40 31.05
CA GLN A 439 2.87 20.36 32.28
C GLN A 439 2.05 19.09 32.38
N PHE A 440 1.99 18.53 33.59
CA PHE A 440 1.24 17.32 33.90
C PHE A 440 0.59 17.43 35.28
N PHE A 441 -0.41 16.60 35.53
CA PHE A 441 -1.05 16.51 36.83
C PHE A 441 -1.26 15.06 37.26
N ILE A 442 -1.30 14.85 38.57
CA ILE A 442 -1.56 13.57 39.23
C ILE A 442 -2.89 13.69 39.97
N LEU A 443 -3.78 12.72 39.75
CA LEU A 443 -5.08 12.70 40.41
C LEU A 443 -5.01 12.14 41.84
N TYR A 444 -5.69 12.80 42.78
CA TYR A 444 -5.93 12.28 44.12
C TYR A 444 -7.18 11.40 44.21
N LYS A 445 -8.14 11.62 43.31
CA LYS A 445 -9.41 10.92 43.22
C LYS A 445 -9.82 10.76 41.76
N SER A 446 -10.66 9.77 41.48
CA SER A 446 -11.26 9.56 40.16
C SER A 446 -11.99 10.82 39.67
N ALA A 447 -11.70 11.24 38.44
CA ALA A 447 -12.24 12.45 37.82
C ALA A 447 -12.79 12.16 36.41
N PRO A 448 -13.97 11.51 36.28
CA PRO A 448 -14.51 11.10 34.98
C PRO A 448 -14.77 12.26 33.99
N HIS A 449 -14.95 13.50 34.50
CA HIS A 449 -15.20 14.68 33.68
C HIS A 449 -13.98 15.17 32.87
N LEU A 450 -12.79 14.63 33.15
CA LEU A 450 -11.54 14.87 32.42
C LEU A 450 -11.31 13.86 31.30
N ASN A 451 -12.11 12.79 31.23
CA ASN A 451 -12.01 11.77 30.20
C ASN A 451 -12.17 12.39 28.80
N ARG A 452 -11.28 12.02 27.88
CA ARG A 452 -11.23 12.55 26.50
C ARG A 452 -10.99 14.07 26.39
N LYS A 453 -10.54 14.71 27.47
CA LYS A 453 -10.06 16.10 27.45
C LYS A 453 -8.55 16.16 27.70
N HIS A 454 -8.07 15.35 28.63
CA HIS A 454 -6.64 15.25 28.97
C HIS A 454 -6.10 13.87 28.58
N THR A 455 -4.87 13.86 28.09
CA THR A 455 -4.18 12.64 27.69
C THR A 455 -3.66 11.93 28.93
N VAL A 456 -4.21 10.76 29.23
CA VAL A 456 -3.72 9.86 30.28
C VAL A 456 -2.55 9.07 29.70
N PHE A 457 -1.40 9.11 30.35
CA PHE A 457 -0.18 8.46 29.83
C PHE A 457 0.54 7.60 30.87
N GLY A 458 0.09 7.58 32.13
CA GLY A 458 0.69 6.74 33.15
C GLY A 458 -0.07 6.70 34.47
N ASN A 459 0.50 6.01 35.44
CA ASN A 459 -0.03 5.79 36.78
C ASN A 459 1.12 5.72 37.81
N VAL A 460 0.86 6.21 39.02
CA VAL A 460 1.75 6.10 40.16
C VAL A 460 1.60 4.70 40.75
N VAL A 461 2.68 3.92 40.74
CA VAL A 461 2.72 2.53 41.24
C VAL A 461 3.32 2.46 42.64
N GLY A 462 4.21 3.40 42.98
CA GLY A 462 4.84 3.49 44.30
C GLY A 462 4.91 4.92 44.79
N GLY A 463 4.88 5.13 46.11
CA GLY A 463 4.88 6.46 46.72
C GLY A 463 3.49 7.07 46.95
N ILE A 464 2.44 6.24 47.04
CA ILE A 464 1.07 6.70 47.31
C ILE A 464 0.97 7.41 48.66
N GLU A 465 1.84 7.06 49.62
CA GLU A 465 1.97 7.75 50.91
C GLU A 465 2.44 9.20 50.74
N ALA A 466 3.48 9.42 49.92
CA ALA A 466 3.97 10.77 49.59
C ALA A 466 2.86 11.60 48.93
N LEU A 467 2.10 10.99 48.01
CA LEU A 467 0.94 11.62 47.38
C LEU A 467 -0.14 12.00 48.42
N SER A 468 -0.30 11.21 49.47
CA SER A 468 -1.25 11.47 50.57
C SER A 468 -0.79 12.56 51.54
N ILE A 469 0.52 12.76 51.67
CA ILE A 469 1.09 13.89 52.42
C ILE A 469 0.89 15.18 51.61
N MET A 470 1.18 15.16 50.30
CA MET A 470 1.00 16.32 49.41
C MET A 470 -0.46 16.81 49.34
N ASP A 471 -1.43 15.89 49.37
CA ASP A 471 -2.88 16.20 49.37
C ASP A 471 -3.30 16.98 50.65
N LYS A 472 -2.58 16.82 51.76
CA LYS A 472 -2.89 17.48 53.04
C LYS A 472 -2.26 18.86 53.18
N VAL A 473 -1.32 19.23 52.31
CA VAL A 473 -0.65 20.54 52.36
C VAL A 473 -1.69 21.66 52.25
N PRO A 474 -1.63 22.70 53.10
CA PRO A 474 -2.52 23.85 52.99
C PRO A 474 -2.19 24.69 51.75
N VAL A 475 -3.22 25.23 51.11
CA VAL A 475 -3.12 25.98 49.85
C VAL A 475 -3.68 27.39 50.04
N ASP A 476 -3.22 28.32 49.22
CA ASP A 476 -3.74 29.69 49.15
C ASP A 476 -5.01 29.81 48.30
N ASP A 477 -5.50 31.03 48.12
CA ASP A 477 -6.70 31.32 47.32
C ASP A 477 -6.50 31.08 45.81
N GLU A 478 -5.26 30.94 45.33
CA GLU A 478 -4.89 30.65 43.94
C GLU A 478 -4.60 29.15 43.70
N ASP A 479 -5.01 28.28 44.64
CA ASP A 479 -4.71 26.84 44.67
C ASP A 479 -3.20 26.52 44.76
N ARG A 480 -2.34 27.46 45.19
CA ARG A 480 -0.89 27.23 45.34
C ARG A 480 -0.58 26.68 46.74
N PRO A 481 0.26 25.64 46.86
CA PRO A 481 0.74 25.15 48.15
C PRO A 481 1.47 26.24 48.96
N LEU A 482 1.12 26.42 50.23
CA LEU A 482 1.87 27.29 51.15
C LEU A 482 3.27 26.74 51.44
N GLU A 483 3.37 25.41 51.52
CA GLU A 483 4.66 24.71 51.57
C GLU A 483 5.05 24.29 50.15
N GLU A 484 6.20 24.75 49.69
CA GLU A 484 6.66 24.48 48.33
C GLU A 484 6.95 23.00 48.10
N ILE A 485 6.10 22.35 47.30
CA ILE A 485 6.31 20.98 46.82
C ILE A 485 7.12 21.07 45.53
N LYS A 486 8.36 20.56 45.53
CA LYS A 486 9.24 20.56 44.36
C LYS A 486 9.76 19.17 44.01
N ILE A 487 10.01 18.96 42.72
CA ILE A 487 10.73 17.81 42.19
C ILE A 487 12.21 18.11 42.36
N LEU A 488 12.89 17.37 43.23
CA LEU A 488 14.33 17.49 43.45
C LEU A 488 15.11 16.90 42.27
N LYS A 489 14.68 15.72 41.80
CA LYS A 489 15.33 15.00 40.71
C LYS A 489 14.35 14.06 40.00
N ALA A 490 14.38 14.06 38.67
CA ALA A 490 13.68 13.07 37.85
C ALA A 490 14.68 12.03 37.30
N SER A 491 14.49 10.75 37.62
CA SER A 491 15.32 9.64 37.12
C SER A 491 14.49 8.66 36.31
N VAL A 492 14.94 8.30 35.11
CA VAL A 492 14.31 7.28 34.26
C VAL A 492 14.96 5.93 34.55
N TYR A 493 14.15 4.91 34.85
CA TYR A 493 14.63 3.54 35.09
C TYR A 493 14.59 2.68 33.83
N VAL A 494 13.49 2.76 33.08
CA VAL A 494 13.27 1.98 31.87
C VAL A 494 12.79 2.93 30.79
N ASN A 495 13.63 3.14 29.77
CA ASN A 495 13.27 3.90 28.58
C ASN A 495 13.08 2.93 27.39
N PRO A 496 11.83 2.67 26.97
CA PRO A 496 11.57 1.72 25.89
C PRO A 496 11.88 2.29 24.49
N TYR A 497 12.22 3.58 24.38
CA TYR A 497 12.52 4.23 23.10
C TYR A 497 13.99 4.06 22.70
N THR A 498 14.91 4.04 23.66
CA THR A 498 16.37 3.94 23.42
C THR A 498 16.86 2.51 23.30
N GLU A 499 16.13 1.52 23.82
CA GLU A 499 16.47 0.11 23.63
C GLU A 499 16.35 -0.28 22.14
N PRO A 500 17.43 -0.79 21.50
CA PRO A 500 17.33 -1.41 20.20
C PRO A 500 16.43 -2.63 20.33
N GLU A 501 15.34 -2.69 19.57
CA GLU A 501 14.56 -3.91 19.48
C GLU A 501 15.44 -4.94 18.77
N GLU A 502 15.76 -6.05 19.43
CA GLU A 502 16.26 -7.22 18.73
C GLU A 502 15.27 -7.52 17.59
N PRO A 503 15.73 -7.66 16.35
CA PRO A 503 14.85 -7.73 15.20
C PRO A 503 13.85 -8.86 15.38
N GLU A 504 12.56 -8.57 15.25
CA GLU A 504 11.48 -9.57 15.32
C GLU A 504 11.73 -10.73 14.33
N GLU A 505 12.54 -10.53 13.28
CA GLU A 505 13.05 -11.57 12.37
C GLU A 505 13.85 -12.69 13.07
N GLN A 506 14.59 -12.41 14.14
CA GLN A 506 15.31 -13.45 14.89
C GLN A 506 14.37 -14.27 15.76
N LYS A 507 13.29 -13.66 16.28
CA LYS A 507 12.26 -14.36 17.07
C LYS A 507 11.36 -15.21 16.17
N HIS A 508 10.93 -14.66 15.03
CA HIS A 508 10.17 -15.41 14.03
C HIS A 508 11.00 -16.56 13.44
N LYS A 509 12.30 -16.35 13.16
CA LYS A 509 13.19 -17.44 12.73
C LYS A 509 13.35 -18.49 13.82
N ALA A 510 13.51 -18.11 15.09
CA ALA A 510 13.60 -19.08 16.19
C ALA A 510 12.31 -19.92 16.33
N GLU A 511 11.13 -19.31 16.29
CA GLU A 511 9.84 -20.01 16.35
C GLU A 511 9.55 -20.86 15.09
N GLU A 512 9.96 -20.42 13.90
CA GLU A 512 9.87 -21.22 12.66
C GLU A 512 10.84 -22.42 12.69
N THR A 513 12.04 -22.25 13.24
CA THR A 513 13.02 -23.34 13.35
C THR A 513 12.56 -24.40 14.35
N GLU A 514 11.91 -24.01 15.44
CA GLU A 514 11.32 -24.95 16.41
C GLU A 514 10.14 -25.73 15.81
N THR A 515 9.28 -25.06 15.03
CA THR A 515 8.11 -25.71 14.41
C THR A 515 8.45 -26.58 13.19
N GLU A 516 9.56 -26.31 12.48
CA GLU A 516 10.05 -27.18 11.40
C GLU A 516 10.72 -28.46 11.94
N ASN A 517 11.45 -28.39 13.04
CA ASN A 517 12.09 -29.57 13.65
C ASN A 517 11.06 -30.62 14.13
N ASP A 518 9.87 -30.19 14.55
CA ASP A 518 8.77 -31.08 14.94
C ASP A 518 8.01 -31.69 13.74
N LYS A 519 8.12 -31.11 12.54
CA LYS A 519 7.40 -31.57 11.33
C LYS A 519 8.20 -32.50 10.42
N VAL A 520 9.53 -32.55 10.53
CA VAL A 520 10.41 -33.31 9.61
C VAL A 520 10.48 -34.82 9.95
N GLY A 521 9.69 -35.33 10.90
CA GLY A 521 9.67 -36.76 11.27
C GLY A 521 8.58 -37.64 10.65
N SER A 522 7.54 -37.09 9.99
CA SER A 522 6.28 -37.85 9.76
C SER A 522 5.78 -37.93 8.30
N TRP A 523 6.61 -37.68 7.28
CA TRP A 523 6.09 -37.62 5.90
C TRP A 523 6.79 -38.48 4.83
N TYR A 524 7.85 -39.22 5.12
CA TYR A 524 8.39 -40.17 4.12
C TYR A 524 8.75 -41.52 4.73
N SER A 525 7.86 -42.50 4.51
CA SER A 525 8.20 -43.92 4.48
C SER A 525 7.25 -44.67 3.52
N ASN A 526 7.76 -44.85 2.30
CA ASN A 526 7.52 -45.84 1.24
C ASN A 526 6.08 -46.18 0.75
N PRO A 527 5.84 -46.18 -0.59
CA PRO A 527 4.60 -46.66 -1.19
C PRO A 527 4.64 -48.19 -1.40
N PRO A 528 3.55 -48.95 -1.16
CA PRO A 528 3.44 -50.29 -1.70
C PRO A 528 2.63 -50.29 -3.02
N VAL A 529 3.14 -51.08 -3.94
CA VAL A 529 2.61 -51.48 -5.24
C VAL A 529 1.17 -52.01 -5.13
N SER A 530 0.26 -51.49 -5.97
CA SER A 530 -1.12 -52.00 -6.08
C SER A 530 -1.23 -53.03 -7.21
N THR A 531 -1.54 -54.28 -6.86
CA THR A 531 -2.20 -55.24 -7.76
C THR A 531 -3.24 -56.03 -6.96
N GLY A 532 -4.39 -56.29 -7.58
CA GLY A 532 -5.38 -57.26 -7.12
C GLY A 532 -6.47 -56.70 -6.21
N GLY A 533 -7.72 -56.97 -6.59
CA GLY A 533 -8.90 -56.44 -5.93
C GLY A 533 -9.52 -57.36 -4.87
N GLY A 534 -10.65 -56.90 -4.35
CA GLY A 534 -11.67 -57.74 -3.73
C GLY A 534 -11.55 -58.02 -2.22
N VAL A 535 -12.52 -57.46 -1.49
CA VAL A 535 -13.30 -58.11 -0.41
C VAL A 535 -12.61 -58.49 0.91
N ALA A 536 -13.11 -57.85 2.00
CA ALA A 536 -13.07 -58.29 3.42
C ALA A 536 -11.66 -58.28 4.08
N LYS A 537 -11.47 -58.09 5.40
CA LYS A 537 -12.23 -58.58 6.56
C LYS A 537 -11.66 -57.93 7.83
N TYR A 538 -12.52 -57.67 8.81
CA TYR A 538 -12.18 -57.44 10.21
C TYR A 538 -11.46 -58.66 10.83
N LEU A 539 -10.40 -58.47 11.64
CA LEU A 539 -10.32 -58.95 13.03
C LEU A 539 -9.00 -58.56 13.75
N LYS A 540 -9.12 -58.42 15.08
CA LYS A 540 -8.16 -57.95 16.10
C LYS A 540 -6.98 -58.90 16.39
N SER A 541 -5.95 -58.35 17.04
CA SER A 541 -5.37 -58.97 18.24
C SER A 541 -4.73 -57.93 19.17
N SER A 542 -5.13 -57.95 20.43
CA SER A 542 -4.51 -57.25 21.57
C SER A 542 -3.83 -58.26 22.49
N GLY A 543 -2.63 -57.93 22.99
CA GLY A 543 -2.19 -58.33 24.33
C GLY A 543 -0.79 -58.95 24.45
N LYS A 544 0.09 -58.28 25.21
CA LYS A 544 0.72 -58.82 26.44
C LYS A 544 1.40 -57.71 27.26
N LEU A 545 1.46 -57.93 28.57
CA LEU A 545 1.67 -56.99 29.68
C LEU A 545 2.63 -57.65 30.70
N ALA A 546 3.57 -56.90 31.28
CA ALA A 546 4.28 -57.12 32.56
C ALA A 546 4.96 -55.77 32.93
N SER A 547 4.49 -54.93 33.88
CA SER A 547 4.35 -54.96 35.35
C SER A 547 5.60 -54.57 36.17
N SER A 548 5.70 -53.30 36.58
CA SER A 548 5.93 -52.89 37.99
C SER A 548 5.66 -51.39 38.16
N LEU A 549 4.65 -51.04 38.98
CA LEU A 549 4.44 -49.68 39.49
C LEU A 549 4.94 -49.62 40.93
N HIS A 550 6.00 -48.85 41.12
CA HIS A 550 6.18 -48.04 42.33
C HIS A 550 5.07 -46.95 42.30
N ALA A 551 4.95 -45.93 43.15
CA ALA A 551 5.82 -44.77 43.02
C ALA A 551 6.33 -44.53 41.56
N ASP A 552 5.36 -44.71 40.64
CA ASP A 552 5.12 -44.30 39.26
C ASP A 552 3.58 -44.44 39.03
N SER A 553 3.07 -43.71 38.03
CA SER A 553 1.72 -43.56 37.40
C SER A 553 0.41 -44.20 37.92
N GLU A 554 -0.65 -43.37 37.99
CA GLU A 554 -2.07 -43.68 38.21
C GLU A 554 -2.84 -44.10 36.94
N GLU A 555 -3.70 -45.13 37.00
CA GLU A 555 -5.00 -45.21 36.28
C GLU A 555 -5.89 -46.38 36.79
N LEU A 556 -7.20 -46.14 36.94
CA LEU A 556 -8.26 -47.13 37.21
C LEU A 556 -9.16 -47.33 35.97
N PRO A 557 -9.80 -48.50 35.77
CA PRO A 557 -10.33 -48.93 34.46
C PRO A 557 -11.81 -48.61 34.22
N ARG A 558 -12.16 -48.49 32.93
CA ARG A 558 -13.52 -48.37 32.39
C ARG A 558 -14.30 -49.70 32.41
N LYS A 559 -15.60 -49.64 32.76
CA LYS A 559 -16.64 -50.60 32.34
C LYS A 559 -17.54 -49.97 31.27
N LYS A 560 -17.80 -50.71 30.19
CA LYS A 560 -18.77 -50.40 29.12
C LYS A 560 -20.12 -51.02 29.45
N ILE A 561 -21.20 -50.29 29.18
CA ILE A 561 -22.54 -50.83 28.89
C ILE A 561 -23.03 -50.20 27.57
N THR A 562 -23.82 -51.01 26.88
CA THR A 562 -24.35 -51.04 25.51
C THR A 562 -25.12 -49.80 25.03
N ALA A 563 -25.05 -49.52 23.72
CA ALA A 563 -25.95 -48.60 23.02
C ALA A 563 -26.91 -49.42 22.12
N ASP A 564 -28.21 -49.16 22.29
CA ASP A 564 -29.32 -49.67 21.47
C ASP A 564 -30.09 -48.48 20.88
N SER A 565 -30.63 -48.72 19.68
CA SER A 565 -31.74 -48.08 18.95
C SER A 565 -32.07 -46.57 19.08
N GLY A 566 -32.26 -45.92 17.91
CA GLY A 566 -33.51 -45.21 17.63
C GLY A 566 -33.52 -43.68 17.64
N GLY A 567 -33.31 -43.10 16.45
CA GLY A 567 -34.03 -41.97 15.82
C GLY A 567 -34.48 -40.74 16.62
N VAL A 568 -34.07 -39.55 16.17
CA VAL A 568 -34.94 -38.34 16.13
C VAL A 568 -34.58 -37.50 14.90
N ALA A 569 -35.62 -37.11 14.17
CA ALA A 569 -35.62 -36.30 12.95
C ALA A 569 -35.39 -34.80 13.20
N PHE A 570 -34.95 -34.08 12.16
CA PHE A 570 -35.11 -32.64 12.05
C PHE A 570 -35.64 -32.28 10.66
N LYS A 571 -36.86 -31.72 10.64
CA LYS A 571 -37.58 -31.22 9.46
C LYS A 571 -37.57 -29.69 9.45
N ASP A 572 -37.63 -29.18 8.22
CA ASP A 572 -38.21 -27.92 7.75
C ASP A 572 -37.51 -26.58 8.06
N PHE A 573 -36.84 -26.06 7.01
CA PHE A 573 -36.65 -24.62 6.77
C PHE A 573 -37.48 -24.21 5.55
N SER A 574 -38.77 -24.04 5.77
CA SER A 574 -39.67 -23.37 4.84
C SER A 574 -39.38 -21.87 4.85
N GLY A 575 -39.05 -21.30 3.68
CA GLY A 575 -39.03 -19.85 3.47
C GLY A 575 -37.81 -19.38 2.72
N TRP A 576 -37.76 -19.74 1.44
CA TRP A 576 -36.90 -19.11 0.45
C TRP A 576 -37.43 -17.72 0.08
#